data_AF-A0A6A3TD19-F1
#
_entry.id   AF-A0A6A3TD19-F1
#
_cell.length_a   1.000
_cell.length_b   1.000
_cell.length_c   1.000
_cell.angle_alpha   90.00
_cell.angle_beta   90.00
_cell.angle_gamma   90.00
#
_symmetry.space_group_name_H-M   'P 1'
#
loop_
_entity.id
_entity.type
_entity.pdbx_description
1 polymer ?
#
loop_
_entity_poly.entity_id
_entity_poly.type
_entity_poly.pdbx_seq_one_letter_code
_entity_poly.pdbx_strand_id
1 'polypeptide(L)'
;MSDQQQQQASTKKTPSDFLKGVLGRPVDVKLNNGVEYKGVLACLDGFMNIAMEQTQEYANGQLKAQYGDCFIRGNNVLYISASKIRGLIR
;
A
#
# COMPACT_ATOMS: atom_id res chain seq x y z
N MET A 1 -46.76 -2.62 17.90
CA MET A 1 -45.33 -2.42 18.24
C MET A 1 -44.55 -3.27 17.25
N SER A 2 -43.97 -2.64 16.23
CA SER A 2 -43.22 -3.30 15.16
C SER A 2 -41.73 -3.08 15.40
N ASP A 3 -41.05 -4.14 15.81
CA ASP A 3 -39.60 -4.15 16.00
C ASP A 3 -38.89 -3.86 14.67
N GLN A 4 -38.13 -2.77 14.63
CA GLN A 4 -37.27 -2.42 13.51
C GLN A 4 -36.00 -3.28 13.56
N GLN A 5 -35.87 -4.20 12.61
CA GLN A 5 -34.59 -4.86 12.32
C GLN A 5 -33.60 -3.82 11.77
N GLN A 6 -32.55 -3.53 12.53
CA GLN A 6 -31.40 -2.76 12.06
C GLN A 6 -30.62 -3.59 11.02
N GLN A 7 -30.76 -3.26 9.74
CA GLN A 7 -29.91 -3.76 8.68
C GLN A 7 -28.46 -3.28 8.90
N GLN A 8 -27.56 -4.19 9.27
CA GLN A 8 -26.12 -3.92 9.24
C GLN A 8 -25.69 -3.75 7.77
N ALA A 9 -25.57 -2.50 7.33
CA ALA A 9 -25.02 -2.18 6.03
C ALA A 9 -23.55 -2.62 5.98
N SER A 10 -23.26 -3.70 5.24
CA SER A 10 -21.90 -4.06 4.88
C SER A 10 -21.34 -2.95 3.97
N THR A 11 -20.63 -1.99 4.57
CA THR A 11 -19.98 -0.90 3.83
C THR A 11 -19.03 -1.51 2.81
N LYS A 12 -19.40 -1.47 1.52
CA LYS A 12 -18.54 -1.89 0.42
C LYS A 12 -17.25 -1.07 0.50
N LYS A 13 -16.13 -1.71 0.84
CA LYS A 13 -14.84 -1.03 0.90
C LYS A 13 -14.46 -0.60 -0.51
N THR A 14 -14.33 0.70 -0.72
CA THR A 14 -13.86 1.23 -2.00
C THR A 14 -12.33 1.16 -2.07
N PRO A 15 -11.74 1.14 -3.28
CA PRO A 15 -10.29 1.25 -3.42
C PRO A 15 -9.72 2.51 -2.75
N SER A 16 -10.47 3.62 -2.78
CA SER A 16 -10.09 4.85 -2.09
C SER A 16 -10.04 4.70 -0.57
N ASP A 17 -10.93 3.88 0.02
CA ASP A 17 -10.88 3.58 1.45
C ASP A 17 -9.65 2.76 1.83
N PHE A 18 -9.25 1.83 0.95
CA PHE A 18 -8.01 1.08 1.14
C PHE A 18 -6.80 2.02 1.14
N LEU A 19 -6.72 2.92 0.16
CA LEU A 19 -5.63 3.89 0.03
C LEU A 19 -5.50 4.77 1.27
N LYS A 20 -6.62 5.31 1.77
CA LYS A 20 -6.64 6.08 3.02
C LYS A 20 -6.18 5.26 4.23
N GLY A 21 -6.49 3.96 4.25
CA GLY A 21 -6.10 3.06 5.33
C GLY A 21 -4.62 2.69 5.35
N VAL A 22 -3.90 2.84 4.24
CA VAL A 22 -2.46 2.51 4.13
C VAL A 22 -1.54 3.74 4.17
N LEU A 23 -2.08 4.95 4.17
CA LEU A 23 -1.29 6.17 4.38
C LEU A 23 -0.55 6.11 5.72
N GLY A 24 0.74 6.47 5.70
CA GLY A 24 1.65 6.42 6.85
C GLY A 24 2.00 5.01 7.33
N ARG A 25 1.66 3.96 6.55
CA ARG A 25 1.95 2.56 6.91
C ARG A 25 2.96 1.94 5.95
N PRO A 26 3.68 0.89 6.40
CA PRO A 26 4.51 0.09 5.50
C PRO A 26 3.68 -0.55 4.39
N VAL A 27 4.13 -0.38 3.15
CA VAL A 27 3.53 -0.93 1.94
C VAL A 27 4.59 -1.60 1.07
N ASP A 28 4.13 -2.60 0.31
CA ASP A 28 4.88 -3.21 -0.77
C ASP A 28 4.24 -2.78 -2.10
N VAL A 29 5.04 -2.17 -2.98
CA VAL A 29 4.65 -1.70 -4.31
C VAL A 29 5.42 -2.52 -5.35
N LYS A 30 4.70 -3.22 -6.23
CA LYS A 30 5.34 -3.95 -7.33
C LYS A 30 5.18 -3.18 -8.62
N LEU A 31 6.25 -3.08 -9.39
CA LEU A 31 6.24 -2.48 -10.73
C LEU A 31 5.99 -3.54 -11.82
N ASN A 32 5.58 -3.07 -12.99
CA ASN A 32 5.31 -3.90 -14.17
C ASN A 32 6.52 -4.74 -14.63
N ASN A 33 7.75 -4.30 -14.32
CA ASN A 33 8.98 -5.01 -14.65
C ASN A 33 9.38 -6.07 -13.60
N GLY A 34 8.57 -6.28 -12.57
CA GLY A 34 8.81 -7.25 -11.51
C GLY A 34 9.63 -6.76 -10.32
N VAL A 35 10.15 -5.51 -10.37
CA VAL A 35 10.84 -4.88 -9.24
C VAL A 35 9.83 -4.55 -8.14
N GLU A 36 10.23 -4.76 -6.89
CA GLU A 36 9.42 -4.52 -5.69
C GLU A 36 10.05 -3.42 -4.84
N TYR A 37 9.27 -2.40 -4.51
CA TYR A 37 9.63 -1.34 -3.57
C TYR A 37 8.90 -1.56 -2.26
N LYS A 38 9.66 -1.53 -1.16
CA LYS A 38 9.13 -1.65 0.21
C LYS A 38 9.46 -0.37 0.96
N GLY A 39 8.48 0.20 1.65
CA GLY A 39 8.69 1.45 2.39
C GLY A 39 7.41 1.95 3.03
N VAL A 40 7.44 3.14 3.62
CA VAL A 40 6.28 3.77 4.25
C VAL A 40 5.57 4.63 3.21
N LEU A 41 4.25 4.46 3.05
CA LEU A 41 3.47 5.29 2.14
C LEU A 41 3.32 6.71 2.71
N ALA A 42 3.94 7.70 2.08
CA ALA A 42 3.81 9.11 2.48
C ALA A 42 2.58 9.75 1.84
N CYS A 43 2.41 9.56 0.52
CA CYS A 43 1.29 10.15 -0.22
C CYS A 43 0.95 9.33 -1.47
N LEU A 44 -0.30 9.42 -1.91
CA LEU A 44 -0.76 8.86 -3.18
C LEU A 44 -1.88 9.71 -3.78
N ASP A 45 -1.92 9.81 -5.10
CA ASP A 45 -2.95 10.55 -5.85
C ASP A 45 -3.91 9.64 -6.64
N GLY A 46 -4.90 10.24 -7.32
CA GLY A 46 -5.89 9.54 -8.14
C GLY A 46 -5.33 8.90 -9.42
N PHE A 47 -4.07 9.17 -9.77
CA PHE A 47 -3.35 8.55 -10.88
C PHE A 47 -2.37 7.48 -10.38
N MET A 48 -2.42 7.12 -9.10
CA MET A 48 -1.55 6.16 -8.43
C MET A 48 -0.07 6.58 -8.41
N ASN A 49 0.25 7.87 -8.53
CA ASN A 49 1.60 8.32 -8.22
C ASN A 49 1.84 8.19 -6.71
N ILE A 50 2.98 7.64 -6.33
CA ILE A 50 3.25 7.20 -4.96
C ILE A 50 4.49 7.91 -4.45
N ALA A 51 4.36 8.63 -3.34
CA ALA A 51 5.50 9.07 -2.55
C ALA A 51 5.70 8.09 -1.39
N MET A 52 6.93 7.58 -1.24
CA MET A 52 7.30 6.64 -0.20
C MET A 52 8.54 7.13 0.54
N GLU A 53 8.58 6.84 1.84
CA GLU A 53 9.73 7.10 2.71
C GLU A 53 10.38 5.77 3.10
N GLN A 54 11.64 5.82 3.54
CA GLN A 54 12.41 4.64 3.97
C GLN A 54 12.39 3.50 2.93
N THR A 55 12.41 3.88 1.65
CA THR A 55 12.16 2.98 0.53
C THR A 55 13.37 2.11 0.23
N GLN A 56 13.11 0.83 0.02
CA GLN A 56 14.07 -0.20 -0.35
C GLN A 56 13.62 -0.90 -1.63
N GLU A 57 14.55 -1.09 -2.56
CA GLU A 57 14.31 -1.80 -3.81
C GLU A 57 14.73 -3.26 -3.70
N TYR A 58 13.84 -4.14 -4.13
CA TYR A 58 14.05 -5.56 -4.23
C TYR A 58 13.88 -6.00 -5.69
N ALA A 59 14.90 -6.67 -6.22
CA ALA A 59 14.81 -7.36 -7.50
C ALA A 59 15.08 -8.85 -7.27
N ASN A 60 14.17 -9.71 -7.72
CA ASN A 60 14.22 -11.16 -7.48
C ASN A 60 14.34 -11.53 -5.99
N GLY A 61 13.67 -10.77 -5.12
CA GLY A 61 13.70 -10.99 -3.67
C GLY A 61 14.98 -10.54 -2.96
N GLN A 62 15.97 -10.01 -3.69
CA GLN A 62 17.21 -9.49 -3.11
C GLN A 62 17.17 -7.97 -3.01
N LEU A 63 17.60 -7.44 -1.86
CA LEU A 63 17.79 -6.01 -1.67
C LEU A 63 18.85 -5.50 -2.66
N LYS A 64 18.48 -4.56 -3.52
CA LYS A 64 19.36 -3.92 -4.50
C LYS A 64 19.84 -2.56 -4.04
N ALA A 65 18.93 -1.77 -3.50
CA ALA A 65 19.22 -0.39 -3.11
C ALA A 65 18.31 0.08 -1.97
N GLN A 66 18.76 1.12 -1.27
CA GLN A 66 17.99 1.86 -0.28
C GLN A 66 17.97 3.31 -0.72
N TYR A 67 16.78 3.86 -0.95
CA TYR A 67 16.59 5.19 -1.51
C TYR A 67 16.15 6.22 -0.46
N GLY A 68 15.59 5.77 0.67
CA GLY A 68 14.95 6.69 1.63
C GLY A 68 13.68 7.26 1.01
N ASP A 69 13.71 8.51 0.58
CA ASP A 69 12.57 9.16 -0.05
C ASP A 69 12.51 8.82 -1.54
N CYS A 70 11.39 8.26 -1.98
CA CYS A 70 11.19 7.77 -3.33
C CYS A 70 9.86 8.25 -3.89
N PHE A 71 9.85 8.61 -5.18
CA PHE A 71 8.64 8.93 -5.92
C PHE A 71 8.47 7.98 -7.10
N ILE A 72 7.38 7.22 -7.10
CA ILE A 72 7.04 6.22 -8.11
C ILE A 72 5.87 6.74 -8.94
N ARG A 73 6.04 6.75 -10.27
CA ARG A 73 4.99 7.15 -11.21
C ARG A 73 3.95 6.04 -11.37
N GLY A 74 2.67 6.38 -11.24
CA GLY A 74 1.58 5.40 -11.14
C GLY A 74 1.37 4.51 -12.36
N ASN A 75 1.77 4.95 -13.56
CA ASN A 75 1.67 4.14 -14.77
C ASN A 75 2.60 2.91 -14.77
N ASN A 76 3.62 2.88 -13.91
CA ASN A 76 4.54 1.75 -13.79
C ASN A 76 4.11 0.77 -12.67
N VAL A 77 3.12 1.13 -11.87
CA VAL A 77 2.68 0.35 -10.71
C VAL A 77 1.78 -0.79 -11.18
N LEU A 78 2.14 -2.01 -10.81
CA LEU A 78 1.33 -3.20 -11.00
C LEU A 78 0.33 -3.37 -9.85
N TYR A 79 0.80 -3.29 -8.61
CA TYR A 79 -0.06 -3.28 -7.43
C TYR A 79 0.60 -2.58 -6.24
N ILE A 80 -0.25 -2.19 -5.28
CA ILE A 80 0.14 -1.80 -3.93
C ILE A 80 -0.53 -2.74 -2.93
N SER A 81 0.22 -3.17 -1.92
CA SER A 81 -0.31 -4.00 -0.83
C SER A 81 0.19 -3.49 0.51
N ALA A 82 -0.66 -3.58 1.54
CA ALA A 82 -0.24 -3.32 2.91
C ALA A 82 0.83 -4.35 3.30
N SER A 83 1.99 -3.89 3.73
CA SER A 83 3.07 -4.79 4.11
C SER A 83 2.64 -5.52 5.38
N LYS A 84 2.69 -6.86 5.36
CA LYS A 84 2.50 -7.63 6.58
C LYS A 84 3.72 -7.37 7.44
N ILE A 85 3.56 -6.56 8.49
CA ILE A 85 4.48 -6.58 9.62
C ILE A 85 4.46 -8.03 10.11
N ARG A 86 5.48 -8.81 9.77
CA ARG A 86 5.69 -10.13 10.37
C ARG A 86 5.96 -9.83 11.83
N GLY A 87 4.90 -9.89 12.62
CA GLY A 87 4.97 -9.76 14.07
C GLY A 87 6.06 -10.69 14.55
N LEU A 88 7.08 -10.07 15.13
CA LEU A 88 8.04 -10.69 16.03
C LEU A 88 7.19 -11.31 17.15
N ILE A 89 6.86 -12.60 17.03
CA ILE A 89 6.29 -13.34 18.15
C ILE A 89 7.43 -13.46 19.15
N ARG A 90 7.28 -12.77 20.29
CA ARG A 90 8.12 -12.90 21.47
C ARG A 90 7.87 -14.24 22.16
#